data_AF-A0AAX0S117-F1
#
_entry.id   AF-A0AAX0S117-F1
#
_cell.length_a   1.000
_cell.length_b   1.000
_cell.length_c   1.000
_cell.angle_alpha   90.00
_cell.angle_beta   90.00
_cell.angle_gamma   90.00
#
_symmetry.space_group_name_H-M   'P 1'
#
loop_
_entity.id
_entity.type
_entity.pdbx_description
1 polymer ?
#
loop_
_entity_poly.entity_id
_entity_poly.type
_entity_poly.pdbx_seq_one_letter_code
_entity_poly.pdbx_strand_id
1 'polypeptide(L)' 'MVKKEDLIFCYDLVLHRKIKREGYSYLTSAISLSDRKFWLYPRCIEIENIMKEHTQMSN' A
#
# COMPACT_ATOMS: atom_id res chain seq x y z
N MET A 1 16.71 1.30 -12.59
CA MET A 1 16.94 1.10 -11.15
C MET A 1 15.71 1.59 -10.42
N VAL A 2 15.06 0.76 -9.61
CA VAL A 2 13.86 1.16 -8.85
C VAL A 2 14.28 2.10 -7.72
N LYS A 3 13.61 3.24 -7.60
CA LYS A 3 13.85 4.23 -6.56
C LYS A 3 12.75 4.16 -5.50
N LYS A 4 12.99 4.79 -4.34
CA LYS A 4 12.00 4.87 -3.25
C LYS A 4 10.70 5.55 -3.69
N GLU A 5 10.79 6.53 -4.58
CA GLU A 5 9.64 7.24 -5.16
C GLU A 5 8.74 6.35 -6.00
N ASP A 6 9.25 5.23 -6.53
CA ASP A 6 8.48 4.23 -7.29
C ASP A 6 7.73 3.24 -6.39
N LEU A 7 7.72 3.45 -5.07
CA LEU A 7 7.18 2.51 -4.08
C LEU A 7 6.15 3.15 -3.17
N ILE A 8 5.18 2.34 -2.76
CA ILE A 8 4.12 2.69 -1.81
C ILE A 8 4.24 1.79 -0.58
N PHE A 9 4.40 2.40 0.59
CA PHE A 9 4.34 1.71 1.88
C PHE A 9 2.91 1.73 2.42
N CYS A 10 2.25 0.59 2.43
CA CYS A 10 0.92 0.42 3.01
C CYS A 10 1.05 -0.11 4.45
N TYR A 11 0.63 0.68 5.43
CA TYR A 11 0.59 0.28 6.85
C TYR A 11 -0.81 -0.09 7.34
N ASP A 12 -1.84 0.25 6.57
CA ASP A 12 -3.24 0.00 6.92
C ASP A 12 -3.70 -1.37 6.39
N LEU A 13 -4.26 -2.20 7.27
CA LEU A 13 -4.71 -3.55 6.93
C LEU A 13 -5.96 -3.54 6.02
N VAL A 14 -6.86 -2.58 6.21
CA VAL A 14 -8.07 -2.43 5.40
C VAL A 14 -7.70 -1.99 3.98
N LEU A 15 -6.81 -0.99 3.86
CA LEU A 15 -6.25 -0.57 2.58
C LEU A 15 -5.53 -1.72 1.87
N HIS A 16 -4.68 -2.46 2.59
CA HIS A 16 -3.98 -3.64 2.04
C HIS A 16 -4.98 -4.66 1.44
N ARG A 17 -6.05 -4.98 2.18
CA ARG A 17 -7.10 -5.89 1.71
C ARG A 17 -7.84 -5.34 0.49
N LYS A 18 -8.10 -4.03 0.44
CA LYS A 18 -8.74 -3.38 -0.73
C LYS A 18 -7.83 -3.52 -1.95
N ILE A 19 -6.56 -3.13 -1.85
CA ILE A 19 -5.58 -3.24 -2.95
C ILE A 19 -5.45 -4.70 -3.44
N LYS A 20 -5.42 -5.67 -2.52
CA LYS A 20 -5.37 -7.11 -2.87
C LYS A 20 -6.64 -7.60 -3.58
N ARG A 21 -7.82 -7.12 -3.18
CA ARG A 21 -9.10 -7.47 -3.79
C ARG A 21 -9.19 -7.00 -5.23
N GLU A 22 -8.60 -5.84 -5.53
CA GLU A 22 -8.47 -5.30 -6.88
C GLU A 22 -7.38 -6.01 -7.73
N GLY A 23 -6.76 -7.07 -7.21
CA GLY A 23 -5.83 -7.93 -7.95
C GLY A 23 -4.36 -7.53 -7.88
N TYR A 24 -4.00 -6.45 -7.16
CA TYR A 24 -2.62 -5.98 -7.08
C TYR A 24 -1.79 -6.78 -6.05
N SER A 25 -0.55 -7.06 -6.42
CA SER A 25 0.41 -7.75 -5.55
C SER A 25 1.47 -6.80 -4.99
N TYR A 26 1.82 -7.03 -3.73
CA TYR A 26 2.94 -6.35 -3.07
C TYR A 26 4.25 -7.06 -3.42
N LEU A 27 5.33 -6.30 -3.48
CA LEU A 27 6.70 -6.80 -3.70
C LEU A 27 7.23 -7.52 -2.46
N THR A 28 6.98 -6.96 -1.28
CA THR A 28 7.37 -7.57 -0.01
C THR A 28 6.51 -7.08 1.15
N SER A 29 6.60 -7.75 2.29
CA SER A 29 6.04 -7.30 3.56
C SER A 29 7.05 -7.51 4.67
N ALA A 30 7.11 -6.58 5.63
CA ALA A 30 7.99 -6.71 6.79
C ALA A 30 7.35 -6.07 8.02
N ILE A 31 7.96 -6.33 9.18
CA ILE A 31 7.63 -5.70 10.46
C ILE A 31 8.66 -4.59 10.69
N SER A 32 8.18 -3.36 10.94
CA SER A 32 9.04 -2.22 11.27
C SER A 32 9.64 -2.36 12.67
N LEU A 33 10.63 -1.52 12.99
CA LEU A 33 11.17 -1.41 14.35
C LEU A 33 10.14 -0.99 15.41
N SER A 34 9.00 -0.44 14.98
CA SER A 34 7.86 -0.07 15.82
C SER A 34 6.79 -1.18 15.91
N ASP A 35 7.16 -2.41 15.57
CA ASP A 35 6.31 -3.60 15.54
C ASP A 35 5.06 -3.44 14.66
N ARG A 36 5.15 -2.57 13.64
CA ARG A 36 4.07 -2.35 12.66
C ARG A 36 4.38 -3.10 11.38
N LYS A 37 3.45 -3.95 10.97
CA LYS A 37 3.52 -4.61 9.66
C LYS A 37 3.27 -3.60 8.54
N PHE A 38 4.01 -3.72 7.45
CA PHE A 38 3.74 -3.00 6.21
C PHE A 38 3.80 -3.92 4.99
N TRP A 39 3.17 -3.49 3.91
CA TRP A 39 3.22 -4.11 2.60
C TRP A 39 3.74 -3.08 1.59
N LEU A 40 4.72 -3.47 0.80
CA LEU A 40 5.38 -2.62 -0.17
C LEU A 40 4.82 -2.89 -1.56
N TYR A 41 4.16 -1.92 -2.15
CA TYR A 41 3.61 -2.01 -3.50
C TYR A 41 4.45 -1.22 -4.50
N PRO A 42 4.49 -1.64 -5.79
CA PRO A 42 4.92 -0.73 -6.83
C PRO A 42 3.96 0.46 -6.88
N ARG A 43 4.48 1.67 -7.10
CA ARG A 43 3.64 2.84 -7.33
C ARG A 43 3.03 2.74 -8.72
N CYS A 44 1.70 2.73 -8.78
CA CYS A 44 0.94 2.87 -10.01
C CYS A 44 -0.30 3.72 -9.75
N ILE A 45 -0.86 4.31 -10.81
CA ILE A 45 -1.96 5.27 -10.71
C ILE A 45 -3.21 4.64 -10.10
N GLU A 46 -3.44 3.35 -10.35
CA GLU A 46 -4.59 2.61 -9.86
C GLU A 46 -4.52 2.41 -8.33
N ILE A 47 -3.34 2.03 -7.81
CA ILE A 47 -3.15 1.92 -6.36
C ILE A 47 -3.27 3.29 -5.69
N GLU A 48 -2.76 4.36 -6.31
CA GLU A 48 -2.92 5.72 -5.79
C GLU A 48 -4.39 6.16 -5.73
N ASN A 49 -5.20 5.77 -6.72
CA ASN A 49 -6.64 6.06 -6.70
C ASN A 49 -7.35 5.30 -5.58
N ILE A 50 -7.03 4.01 -5.39
CA ILE A 50 -7.56 3.20 -4.27
C ILE A 50 -7.22 3.85 -2.92
N MET A 51 -6.00 4.39 -2.78
CA MET A 51 -5.56 5.09 -1.57
C MET A 51 -6.35 6.39 -1.36
N LYS A 52 -6.51 7.22 -2.40
CA LYS A 52 -7.26 8.48 -2.31
C LYS A 52 -8.70 8.25 -1.86
N GLU A 53 -9.37 7.26 -2.45
CA GLU A 53 -10.73 6.87 -2.04
C GLU A 53 -10.78 6.41 -0.59
N HIS A 54 -9.79 5.64 -0.14
CA HIS A 54 -9.73 5.13 1.23
C HIS A 54 -9.57 6.25 2.26
N THR A 55 -8.76 7.28 1.96
CA THR A 55 -8.61 8.44 2.83
C THR A 55 -9.89 9.27 2.91
N GLN A 56 -10.66 9.38 1.83
CA GLN A 56 -11.94 10.10 1.84
C GLN A 56 -13.02 9.40 2.67
N MET A 57 -12.98 8.07 2.78
CA MET A 57 -13.91 7.30 3.63
C MET A 57 -13.56 7.32 5.13
N SER A 58 -12.35 7.77 5.47
CA SER A 58 -11.83 7.71 6.84
C SER A 58 -11.96 9.04 7.60
N ASN A 59 -12.59 10.05 6.98
CA ASN A 59 -12.98 11.33 7.56
C ASN A 59 -14.50 11.39 7.70
#